data_AF-A0A960XF79-F1
#
_entry.id   AF-A0A960XF79-F1
#
_cell.length_a   1.000
_cell.length_b   1.000
_cell.length_c   1.000
_cell.angle_alpha   90.00
_cell.angle_beta   90.00
_cell.angle_gamma   90.00
#
_symmetry.space_group_name_H-M   'P 1'
#
loop_
_entity.id
_entity.type
_entity.pdbx_description
1 polymer ?
#
loop_
_entity_poly.entity_id
_entity_poly.type
_entity_poly.pdbx_seq_one_letter_code
_entity_poly.pdbx_strand_id
1 'polypeptide(L)'
;MPENRLIKEKSPYLLQHAYHPVDWYPWGEEAFEKAKEEGKPIFLSIGYATCHWCHVMARESFNDPEIAKRMNEVFVSIKVDREELPEIDSLYMEFAQAL
;
A
#
# COMPACT_ATOMS: atom_id res chain seq x y z
N MET A 1 12.61 -14.53 1.76
CA MET A 1 12.29 -13.20 2.34
C MET A 1 10.88 -13.30 2.84
N PRO A 2 10.53 -12.74 4.01
CA PRO A 2 9.17 -12.79 4.50
C PRO A 2 8.24 -12.09 3.49
N GLU A 3 7.21 -12.80 3.05
CA GLU A 3 6.14 -12.29 2.21
C GLU A 3 5.05 -11.60 3.05
N ASN A 4 4.47 -10.53 2.51
CA ASN A 4 3.27 -9.89 3.05
C ASN A 4 2.01 -10.43 2.33
N ARG A 5 0.84 -9.87 2.65
CA ARG A 5 -0.45 -10.40 2.17
C ARG A 5 -0.66 -10.24 0.67
N LEU A 6 0.07 -9.32 0.01
CA LEU A 6 -0.05 -9.09 -1.43
C LEU A 6 0.36 -10.30 -2.27
N ILE A 7 1.05 -11.30 -1.70
CA ILE A 7 1.38 -12.54 -2.39
C ILE A 7 0.14 -13.32 -2.88
N LYS A 8 -1.04 -13.02 -2.33
CA LYS A 8 -2.33 -13.65 -2.70
C LYS A 8 -3.08 -12.88 -3.78
N GLU A 9 -2.60 -11.70 -4.16
CA GLU A 9 -3.25 -10.86 -5.17
C GLU A 9 -2.99 -11.36 -6.59
N LYS A 10 -3.85 -10.94 -7.51
CA LYS A 10 -3.71 -11.26 -8.95
C LYS A 10 -3.00 -10.16 -9.72
N SER A 11 -3.11 -8.91 -9.29
CA SER A 11 -2.43 -7.77 -9.90
C SER A 11 -0.91 -8.02 -9.97
N PRO A 12 -0.31 -7.98 -11.17
CA PRO A 12 1.14 -8.02 -11.31
C PRO A 12 1.84 -6.87 -10.57
N TYR A 13 1.20 -5.71 -10.46
CA TYR A 13 1.74 -4.55 -9.73
C TYR A 13 1.76 -4.81 -8.21
N LEU A 14 0.68 -5.35 -7.63
CA LEU A 14 0.66 -5.69 -6.20
C LEU A 14 1.64 -6.80 -5.86
N LEU A 15 1.74 -7.82 -6.72
CA LEU A 15 2.69 -8.92 -6.54
C LEU A 15 4.16 -8.47 -6.52
N GLN A 16 4.52 -7.41 -7.24
CA GLN A 16 5.87 -6.83 -7.17
C GLN A 16 6.22 -6.28 -5.78
N HIS A 17 5.23 -5.94 -4.97
CA HIS A 17 5.39 -5.42 -3.61
C HIS A 17 5.25 -6.50 -2.52
N ALA A 18 4.99 -7.76 -2.89
CA ALA A 18 4.71 -8.84 -1.94
C ALA A 18 5.88 -9.22 -1.02
N TYR A 19 7.11 -8.87 -1.41
CA TYR A 19 8.33 -9.15 -0.65
C TYR A 19 8.96 -7.90 -0.03
N HIS A 20 8.29 -6.75 -0.14
CA HIS A 20 8.76 -5.55 0.55
C HIS A 20 8.61 -5.71 2.07
N PRO A 21 9.54 -5.17 2.86
CA PRO A 21 9.51 -5.24 4.32
C PRO A 21 8.32 -4.49 4.96
N VAL A 22 7.66 -3.60 4.23
CA VAL A 22 6.39 -3.00 4.67
C VAL A 22 5.31 -4.09 4.68
N ASP A 23 4.57 -4.21 5.79
CA ASP A 23 3.46 -5.16 5.94
C ASP A 23 2.23 -4.65 5.18
N TRP A 24 2.26 -4.81 3.86
CA TRP A 24 1.20 -4.38 2.99
C TRP A 24 -0.04 -5.27 3.09
N TYR A 25 -1.18 -4.59 3.19
CA TYR A 25 -2.50 -5.17 2.99
C TYR A 25 -3.06 -4.77 1.62
N PRO A 26 -3.81 -5.65 0.95
CA PRO A 26 -4.67 -5.22 -0.14
C PRO A 26 -5.83 -4.36 0.40
N TRP A 27 -6.53 -3.67 -0.48
CA TRP A 27 -7.76 -2.98 -0.11
C TRP A 27 -8.84 -3.99 0.33
N GLY A 28 -9.33 -3.88 1.56
CA GLY A 28 -10.37 -4.77 2.07
C GLY A 28 -10.60 -4.67 3.58
N GLU A 29 -11.66 -5.33 4.05
CA GLU A 29 -12.12 -5.28 5.44
C GLU A 29 -11.03 -5.64 6.46
N GLU A 30 -10.18 -6.64 6.17
CA GLU A 30 -9.09 -7.07 7.07
C GLU A 30 -8.18 -5.90 7.48
N ALA A 31 -7.85 -5.02 6.53
CA ALA A 31 -6.98 -3.87 6.80
C ALA A 31 -7.69 -2.81 7.66
N PHE A 32 -8.96 -2.54 7.38
CA PHE A 32 -9.76 -1.57 8.12
C PHE A 32 -10.06 -2.03 9.54
N GLU A 33 -10.38 -3.32 9.72
CA GLU A 33 -10.59 -3.92 11.03
C GLU A 33 -9.32 -3.85 11.87
N LYS A 34 -8.17 -4.25 11.31
CA LYS A 34 -6.88 -4.13 12.00
C LYS A 34 -6.56 -2.69 12.40
N ALA A 35 -6.77 -1.73 11.51
CA ALA A 35 -6.51 -0.32 11.81
C ALA A 35 -7.38 0.17 12.99
N LYS A 36 -8.64 -0.27 13.02
CA LYS A 36 -9.58 0.05 14.10
C LYS A 36 -9.22 -0.65 15.41
N GLU A 37 -8.86 -1.93 15.38
CA GLU A 37 -8.47 -2.72 16.55
C GLU A 37 -7.17 -2.22 17.18
N GLU A 38 -6.17 -1.90 16.35
CA GLU A 38 -4.88 -1.40 16.82
C GLU A 38 -4.87 0.11 17.09
N GLY A 39 -5.95 0.83 16.74
CA GLY A 39 -6.03 2.28 16.86
C GLY A 39 -4.97 3.01 16.01
N LYS A 40 -4.56 2.40 14.89
CA LYS A 40 -3.51 2.92 14.00
C LYS A 40 -4.11 3.64 12.79
N PRO A 41 -3.52 4.77 12.35
CA PRO A 41 -3.87 5.38 11.09
C PRO A 41 -3.58 4.46 9.89
N ILE A 42 -4.31 4.68 8.80
CA ILE A 42 -4.09 3.99 7.53
C ILE A 42 -3.13 4.80 6.66
N PHE A 43 -2.09 4.14 6.15
CA PHE A 43 -1.27 4.67 5.07
C PHE A 43 -1.74 4.07 3.74
N LEU A 44 -2.47 4.85 2.94
CA LEU A 44 -3.00 4.41 1.66
C LEU A 44 -2.03 4.77 0.52
N SER A 45 -1.54 3.77 -0.21
CA SER A 45 -0.64 3.93 -1.35
C SER A 45 -1.25 3.37 -2.63
N ILE A 46 -1.76 4.27 -3.47
CA ILE A 46 -2.36 3.95 -4.77
C ILE A 46 -1.30 4.14 -5.87
N GLY A 47 -1.20 3.18 -6.80
CA GLY A 47 -0.36 3.34 -7.99
C GLY A 47 -0.70 2.30 -9.06
N TYR A 48 0.15 2.19 -10.07
CA TYR A 48 -0.04 1.31 -11.23
C TYR A 48 1.32 0.91 -11.83
N ALA A 49 1.35 -0.15 -12.64
CA ALA A 49 2.59 -0.79 -13.08
C ALA A 49 3.55 0.09 -13.90
N THR A 50 3.05 1.11 -14.60
CA THR A 50 3.86 1.98 -15.47
C THR A 50 4.19 3.34 -14.84
N CYS A 51 3.90 3.50 -13.55
CA CYS A 51 4.16 4.72 -12.79
C CYS A 51 5.64 4.85 -12.41
N HIS A 52 6.35 5.81 -13.01
CA HIS A 52 7.77 6.05 -12.72
C HIS A 52 8.03 6.33 -11.23
N TRP A 53 7.26 7.25 -10.63
CA TRP A 53 7.45 7.66 -9.24
C TRP A 53 7.08 6.58 -8.22
N CYS A 54 6.16 5.68 -8.58
CA CYS A 54 5.81 4.54 -7.76
C CYS A 54 7.01 3.59 -7.63
N HIS A 55 7.77 3.37 -8.71
CA HIS A 55 9.00 2.58 -8.68
C HIS A 55 10.13 3.26 -7.89
N VAL A 56 10.28 4.59 -8.02
CA VAL A 56 11.28 5.34 -7.24
C VAL A 56 10.98 5.24 -5.74
N MET A 57 9.74 5.51 -5.33
CA MET A 57 9.32 5.42 -3.93
C MET A 57 9.44 3.99 -3.38
N ALA A 58 9.10 2.99 -4.18
CA ALA A 58 9.27 1.59 -3.83
C ALA A 58 10.74 1.25 -3.52
N ARG A 59 11.66 1.65 -4.41
CA ARG A 59 13.08 1.37 -4.29
C ARG A 59 13.73 2.10 -3.12
N GLU A 60 13.38 3.38 -2.93
CA GLU A 60 14.08 4.27 -1.99
C GLU A 60 13.44 4.30 -0.60
N SER A 61 12.20 3.82 -0.46
CA SER A 61 11.48 3.86 0.81
C SER A 61 10.89 2.52 1.20
N PHE A 62 10.04 1.92 0.37
CA PHE A 62 9.30 0.72 0.79
C PHE A 62 10.17 -0.53 0.89
N ASN A 63 11.33 -0.55 0.23
CA ASN A 63 12.29 -1.63 0.31
C ASN A 63 13.39 -1.40 1.37
N ASP A 64 13.40 -0.23 2.03
CA ASP A 64 14.33 0.08 3.12
C ASP A 64 13.80 -0.51 4.45
N PRO A 65 14.55 -1.39 5.12
CA PRO A 65 14.07 -2.03 6.36
C PRO A 65 13.84 -1.06 7.53
N GLU A 66 14.59 0.04 7.62
CA GLU A 66 14.42 1.02 8.69
C GLU A 66 13.15 1.83 8.50
N ILE A 67 12.90 2.29 7.28
CA ILE A 67 11.67 3.00 6.91
C ILE A 67 10.46 2.08 7.09
N ALA A 68 10.55 0.85 6.57
CA ALA A 68 9.47 -0.12 6.68
C ALA A 68 9.13 -0.48 8.12
N LYS A 69 10.14 -0.62 8.99
CA LYS A 69 9.91 -0.84 10.42
C LYS A 69 9.10 0.30 11.04
N ARG A 70 9.48 1.55 10.78
CA ARG A 70 8.74 2.72 11.28
C ARG A 70 7.32 2.76 10.72
N MET A 71 7.13 2.43 9.44
CA MET A 71 5.80 2.34 8.84
C MET A 71 4.93 1.28 9.51
N ASN A 72 5.46 0.10 9.77
CA ASN A 72 4.73 -1.02 10.39
C ASN A 72 4.38 -0.74 11.87
N GLU A 73 5.21 0.05 12.57
CA GLU A 73 4.93 0.49 13.94
C GLU A 73 3.79 1.51 14.01
N VAL A 74 3.70 2.40 13.02
CA VAL A 74 2.78 3.55 13.06
C VAL A 74 1.49 3.33 12.30
N PHE A 75 1.53 2.59 11.19
CA PHE A 75 0.42 2.51 10.24
C PHE A 75 -0.06 1.08 9.99
N VAL A 76 -1.32 0.97 9.61
CA VAL A 76 -1.76 -0.13 8.74
C VAL A 76 -1.60 0.35 7.30
N SER A 77 -0.69 -0.29 6.56
CA SER A 77 -0.31 0.14 5.22
C SER A 77 -1.10 -0.63 4.16
N ILE A 78 -1.85 0.09 3.32
CA ILE A 78 -2.70 -0.49 2.26
C ILE A 78 -2.12 -0.13 0.89
N LYS A 79 -1.94 -1.13 0.03
CA LYS A 79 -1.52 -0.95 -1.36
C LYS A 79 -2.71 -1.18 -2.28
N VAL A 80 -2.91 -0.27 -3.23
CA VAL A 80 -3.99 -0.37 -4.22
C VAL A 80 -3.43 -0.28 -5.63
N ASP A 81 -3.88 -1.16 -6.50
CA ASP A 81 -3.70 -1.05 -7.93
C ASP A 81 -4.83 -0.22 -8.54
N ARG A 82 -4.48 0.94 -9.08
CA ARG A 82 -5.42 1.83 -9.76
C ARG A 82 -6.05 1.16 -11.00
N GLU A 83 -5.34 0.24 -11.66
CA GLU A 83 -5.88 -0.43 -12.86
C GLU A 83 -6.99 -1.41 -12.49
N GLU A 84 -6.96 -1.98 -11.28
CA GLU A 84 -8.02 -2.86 -10.77
C GLU A 84 -9.14 -2.08 -10.05
N LEU A 85 -8.81 -0.98 -9.36
CA LEU A 85 -9.75 -0.17 -8.56
C LEU A 85 -9.68 1.34 -8.91
N PRO A 86 -10.05 1.74 -10.15
CA PRO A 86 -9.96 3.13 -10.60
C PRO A 86 -10.90 4.09 -9.86
N GLU A 87 -12.00 3.60 -9.30
CA GLU A 87 -12.96 4.38 -8.51
C GLU A 87 -12.37 4.84 -7.17
N ILE A 88 -11.53 4.00 -6.54
CA ILE A 88 -10.84 4.36 -5.30
C ILE A 88 -9.81 5.45 -5.58
N ASP A 89 -9.01 5.28 -6.65
CA ASP A 89 -8.07 6.32 -7.11
C ASP A 89 -8.77 7.65 -7.34
N SER A 90 -9.88 7.65 -8.08
CA SER A 90 -10.62 8.86 -8.43
C SER A 90 -11.14 9.59 -7.18
N LEU A 91 -11.74 8.85 -6.24
CA LEU A 91 -12.26 9.41 -4.98
C LEU A 91 -11.16 10.09 -4.15
N TYR A 92 -10.02 9.41 -3.96
CA TYR A 92 -8.94 9.96 -3.14
C TYR A 92 -8.18 11.09 -3.85
N MET A 93 -8.10 11.06 -5.18
CA MET A 93 -7.55 12.16 -5.97
C MET A 93 -8.42 13.41 -5.90
N GLU A 94 -9.74 13.27 -5.99
CA GLU A 94 -10.68 14.39 -5.80
C GLU A 94 -10.52 15.01 -4.42
N PHE A 95 -10.47 14.18 -3.36
CA PHE A 95 -10.23 14.64 -2.00
C PHE A 95 -8.89 15.37 -1.84
N ALA A 96 -7.81 14.82 -2.41
CA ALA A 96 -6.48 15.42 -2.31
C ALA A 96 -6.34 16.75 -3.06
N GLN A 97 -7.13 16.98 -4.11
CA GLN A 97 -7.13 18.22 -4.89
C GLN A 97 -8.10 19.28 -4.37
N ALA A 98 -9.07 18.88 -3.56
CA ALA A 98 -10.07 19.78 -2.97
C ALA A 98 -9.58 20.51 -1.70
N LEU A 99 -8.42 20.12 -1.15
CA LEU A 99 -7.71 20.75 -0.03
C LEU A 99 -6.66 21.76 -0.51
#